data_AF-A0A0P9NGQ5-F1
#
_entry.id   AF-A0A0P9NGQ5-F1
#
_cell.length_a   1.000
_cell.length_b   1.000
_cell.length_c   1.000
_cell.angle_alpha   90.00
_cell.angle_beta   90.00
_cell.angle_gamma   90.00
#
_symmetry.space_group_name_H-M   'P 1'
#
loop_
_entity.id
_entity.type
_entity.pdbx_description
1 polymer ?
#
loop_
_entity_poly.entity_id
_entity_poly.type
_entity_poly.pdbx_seq_one_letter_code
_entity_poly.pdbx_strand_id
1 'polypeptide(L)' 'MANLSPIVSEFETDEQAASYDRWFRLQVQASLDDPSPGVPHDQVMAEMDAIIAEAEKHQRDRAKVS' A
#
# COMPACT_ATOMS: atom_id res chain seq x y z
N MET A 1 6.92 -25.03 11.90
CA MET A 1 7.00 -24.02 10.82
C MET A 1 8.37 -24.15 10.20
N ALA A 2 8.46 -24.29 8.88
CA ALA A 2 9.77 -24.23 8.24
C ALA A 2 10.18 -22.75 8.16
N ASN A 3 11.44 -22.49 8.51
CA ASN A 3 12.07 -21.21 8.27
C ASN A 3 12.47 -21.14 6.80
N LEU A 4 12.12 -20.05 6.13
CA LEU A 4 12.47 -19.78 4.75
C LEU A 4 13.79 -19.03 4.68
N SER A 5 14.60 -19.30 3.66
CA SER A 5 15.83 -18.56 3.47
C SER A 5 15.53 -17.18 2.87
N PRO A 6 16.21 -16.11 3.30
CA PRO A 6 15.98 -14.76 2.77
C PRO A 6 16.25 -14.59 1.27
N ILE A 7 16.99 -15.53 0.67
CA ILE A 7 17.28 -15.55 -0.78
C ILE A 7 16.07 -16.08 -1.57
N VAL A 8 15.29 -16.99 -0.98
CA VAL A 8 14.16 -17.66 -1.65
C VAL A 8 12.84 -16.96 -1.34
N SER A 9 12.72 -16.33 -0.18
CA SER A 9 11.48 -15.70 0.30
C SER A 9 11.76 -14.43 1.09
N GLU A 10 10.87 -13.45 0.96
CA GLU A 10 10.83 -12.25 1.80
C GLU A 10 10.22 -12.50 3.19
N PHE A 11 9.49 -13.60 3.38
CA PHE A 11 8.93 -14.03 4.66
C PHE A 11 9.90 -14.95 5.39
N GLU A 12 9.96 -14.82 6.72
CA GLU A 12 10.80 -15.67 7.56
C GLU A 12 10.26 -17.10 7.65
N THR A 13 8.94 -17.28 7.56
CA THR A 13 8.30 -18.59 7.76
C THR A 13 7.20 -18.87 6.74
N ASP A 14 6.96 -20.16 6.49
CA ASP A 14 5.84 -20.61 5.64
C ASP A 14 4.49 -20.10 6.13
N GLU A 15 4.30 -19.99 7.45
CA GLU A 15 3.03 -19.54 8.01
C GLU A 15 2.79 -18.05 7.73
N GLN A 16 3.82 -17.20 7.88
CA GLN A 16 3.74 -15.80 7.52
C GLN A 16 3.41 -15.63 6.03
N ALA A 17 4.11 -16.36 5.15
CA ALA A 17 3.86 -16.34 3.71
C ALA A 17 2.42 -16.78 3.37
N ALA A 18 1.94 -17.86 3.98
CA ALA A 18 0.58 -18.35 3.77
C ALA A 18 -0.49 -17.39 4.32
N SER A 19 -0.20 -16.69 5.43
CA SER A 19 -1.08 -15.66 5.98
C SER A 19 -1.18 -14.47 5.04
N TYR A 20 -0.04 -14.01 4.51
CA TYR A 20 0.01 -12.93 3.54
C TYR A 20 -0.73 -13.29 2.25
N ASP A 21 -0.50 -14.47 1.67
CA ASP A 21 -1.19 -14.91 0.45
C ASP A 21 -2.72 -14.92 0.62
N ARG A 22 -3.23 -15.43 1.75
CA ARG A 22 -4.68 -15.39 2.04
C ARG A 22 -5.22 -13.97 2.11
N TRP A 23 -4.54 -13.08 2.84
CA TRP A 23 -4.96 -11.68 2.95
C TRP A 23 -4.89 -10.98 1.58
N PHE A 24 -3.80 -11.15 0.84
CA PHE A 24 -3.59 -10.53 -0.45
C PHE A 24 -4.66 -10.93 -1.45
N ARG A 25 -4.98 -12.23 -1.55
CA ARG A 25 -6.07 -12.71 -2.43
C ARG A 25 -7.43 -12.14 -2.04
N LEU A 26 -7.72 -12.01 -0.75
CA LEU A 26 -8.97 -11.40 -0.29
C LEU A 26 -9.05 -9.92 -0.67
N GLN A 27 -7.94 -9.17 -0.53
CA GLN A 27 -7.90 -7.77 -0.96
C GLN A 27 -8.06 -7.64 -2.48
N VAL A 28 -7.36 -8.46 -3.26
CA VAL A 28 -7.47 -8.48 -4.72
C VAL A 28 -8.90 -8.80 -5.15
N GLN A 29 -9.53 -9.82 -4.56
CA GLN A 29 -10.90 -10.17 -4.91
C GLN A 29 -11.87 -9.04 -4.57
N ALA A 30 -11.72 -8.40 -3.41
CA ALA A 30 -12.55 -7.25 -3.05
C ALA A 30 -12.39 -6.08 -4.04
N SER A 31 -11.18 -5.83 -4.55
CA SER A 31 -10.96 -4.83 -5.60
C SER A 31 -11.53 -5.22 -6.96
N LEU A 32 -11.54 -6.51 -7.32
CA LEU A 32 -12.15 -7.01 -8.56
C LEU A 32 -13.68 -6.99 -8.50
N ASP A 33 -14.25 -7.21 -7.31
CA ASP A 33 -15.69 -7.19 -7.07
C ASP A 33 -16.26 -5.76 -6.97
N ASP A 34 -15.40 -4.73 -6.89
CA ASP A 34 -15.81 -3.32 -6.90
C ASP A 34 -16.28 -2.93 -8.31
N PRO A 35 -17.56 -2.54 -8.50
CA PRO A 35 -18.11 -2.19 -9.80
C PRO A 35 -17.68 -0.78 -10.28
N SER A 36 -16.95 -0.03 -9.46
CA SER A 36 -16.51 1.32 -9.78
C SER A 36 -15.61 1.33 -11.03
N PRO A 37 -15.78 2.30 -11.94
CA PRO A 37 -14.90 2.42 -13.09
C PRO A 37 -13.46 2.73 -12.64
N GLY A 38 -12.48 2.22 -13.39
CA GLY A 38 -11.09 2.57 -13.16
C GLY A 38 -10.83 4.08 -13.25
N VAL A 39 -9.91 4.57 -12.43
CA VAL A 39 -9.51 5.98 -12.42
C VAL A 39 -8.48 6.23 -13.52
N PRO A 40 -8.61 7.29 -14.35
CA PRO A 40 -7.59 7.66 -15.32
C PRO A 40 -6.24 7.95 -14.66
N HIS A 41 -5.14 7.59 -15.32
CA HIS A 41 -3.79 7.80 -14.79
C HIS A 41 -3.53 9.25 -14.36
N ASP A 42 -3.89 10.21 -15.21
CA ASP A 42 -3.68 11.65 -14.95
C ASP A 42 -4.42 12.12 -13.68
N GLN A 43 -5.60 11.55 -13.42
CA GLN A 43 -6.35 11.85 -12.21
C GLN A 43 -5.65 11.30 -10.97
N VAL A 44 -5.16 10.05 -11.02
CA VAL A 44 -4.38 9.47 -9.91
C VAL A 44 -3.16 10.32 -9.60
N MET A 45 -2.44 10.78 -10.62
CA MET A 45 -1.25 11.62 -10.43
C MET A 45 -1.61 12.98 -9.80
N ALA A 46 -2.70 13.61 -10.25
CA ALA A 46 -3.17 14.87 -9.67
C ALA A 46 -3.58 14.72 -8.19
N GLU A 47 -4.23 13.61 -7.83
CA GLU A 47 -4.59 13.30 -6.44
C GLU A 47 -3.34 13.06 -5.57
N MET A 48 -2.34 12.34 -6.09
CA MET A 48 -1.06 12.12 -5.40
C MET A 48 -0.31 13.45 -5.15
N ASP A 49 -0.21 14.31 -6.16
CA ASP A 49 0.44 15.63 -6.03
C ASP A 49 -0.24 16.48 -4.95
N ALA A 50 -1.58 16.46 -4.89
CA ALA A 50 -2.33 17.17 -3.88
C ALA A 50 -2.05 16.64 -2.45
N ILE A 51 -2.00 15.31 -2.28
CA ILE A 51 -1.68 14.68 -0.99
C ILE A 51 -0.27 15.09 -0.53
N ILE A 52 0.71 15.07 -1.42
CA ILE A 52 2.10 15.45 -1.12
C ILE A 52 2.17 16.92 -0.72
N ALA A 53 1.55 17.83 -1.51
CA ALA A 53 1.56 19.25 -1.23
C ALA A 53 0.95 19.59 0.15
N GLU A 54 -0.14 18.91 0.52
CA GLU A 54 -0.77 19.10 1.82
C GLU A 54 0.11 18.56 2.96
N ALA A 55 0.75 17.40 2.78
CA ALA A 55 1.69 16.85 3.75
C ALA A 55 2.88 17.79 3.99
N GLU A 56 3.46 18.35 2.93
CA GLU A 56 4.56 19.32 3.03
C GLU A 56 4.12 20.60 3.74
N LYS A 57 2.92 21.10 3.44
CA LYS A 57 2.37 22.27 4.11
C LYS A 57 2.22 22.03 5.61
N HIS A 58 1.64 20.89 5.99
CA HIS A 58 1.54 20.50 7.40
C HIS A 58 2.91 20.43 8.08
N GLN A 59 3.92 19.89 7.40
CA GLN A 59 5.28 19.84 7.95
C GLN A 59 5.88 21.24 8.15
N ARG A 60 5.73 22.13 7.16
CA ARG A 60 6.19 23.52 7.26
C ARG A 60 5.51 24.26 8.41
N ASP A 61 4.21 24.08 8.58
CA ASP A 61 3.46 24.77 9.62
C ASP A 61 3.83 24.23 11.00
N ARG A 62 4.06 22.93 11.15
CA ARG A 62 4.64 22.35 12.38
C ARG A 62 6.04 22.90 12.69
N ALA A 63 6.86 23.12 11.68
CA ALA A 63 8.21 23.66 11.85
C ALA A 63 8.22 25.16 12.22
N LYS A 64 7.19 25.93 11.84
CA LYS A 64 7.04 27.36 12.21
C LYS A 64 6.49 27.58 13.62
N VAL A 65 5.81 26.58 14.17
CA VAL A 65 5.22 26.61 15.52
C VAL A 65 6.22 26.16 16.60
N SER A 66 7.33 25.54 16.19
CA SER A 66 8.43 25.12 17.06
C SER A 66 9.56 26.14 17.11
#